data_AF-A0A3C1ZK55-F1
#
_entry.id   AF-A0A3C1ZK55-F1
#
_cell.length_a   1.000
_cell.length_b   1.000
_cell.length_c   1.000
_cell.angle_alpha   90.00
_cell.angle_beta   90.00
_cell.angle_gamma   90.00
#
_symmetry.space_group_name_H-M   'P 1'
#
loop_
_entity.id
_entity.type
_entity.pdbx_description
1 polymer ?
#
loop_
_entity_poly.entity_id
_entity_poly.type
_entity_poly.pdbx_seq_one_letter_code
_entity_poly.pdbx_strand_id
1 'polypeptide(L)'
;KDLAGKTVMLSVAVSKVKQKDVPALDDELAQDVSEKYKTLEDLKKAVREQLQSALDNRLRELKEKKLVDILLERTSIDVPESMVSAELSMRWESLKRDMGIDSDEKMESIAQYSGKSRQQLYEDWKPAVGKAIAGRLLLDKLVEKSGLEITEEDLSAEYARQAEGSAMSVEEVKAEYEKRQSVEYLKERMKETRFFDSLLATAKLGQGEKKSFVDFMSAAE
;
A
#
# COMPACT_ATOMS: atom_id res chain seq x y z
N LYS A 1 -2.11 -32.83 -9.58
CA LYS A 1 -3.05 -33.33 -10.63
C LYS A 1 -3.83 -34.57 -10.17
N ASP A 2 -3.42 -35.27 -9.11
CA ASP A 2 -3.94 -36.62 -8.80
C ASP A 2 -5.26 -36.69 -8.02
N LEU A 3 -5.73 -35.56 -7.46
CA LEU A 3 -6.94 -35.47 -6.61
C LEU A 3 -8.06 -34.59 -7.21
N ALA A 4 -7.83 -33.97 -8.37
CA ALA A 4 -8.84 -33.12 -9.00
C ALA A 4 -10.05 -33.96 -9.45
N GLY A 5 -11.25 -33.61 -8.97
CA GLY A 5 -12.51 -34.30 -9.31
C GLY A 5 -12.73 -35.65 -8.63
N LYS A 6 -11.90 -36.04 -7.66
CA LYS A 6 -12.06 -37.31 -6.93
C LYS A 6 -12.54 -37.07 -5.50
N THR A 7 -13.62 -37.74 -5.13
CA THR A 7 -14.04 -37.82 -3.72
C THR A 7 -13.07 -38.73 -2.97
N VAL A 8 -12.31 -38.15 -2.04
CA VAL A 8 -11.36 -38.89 -1.19
C VAL A 8 -11.84 -38.89 0.26
N MET A 9 -11.65 -40.03 0.92
CA MET A 9 -11.95 -40.20 2.34
C MET A 9 -10.72 -39.77 3.15
N LEU A 10 -10.81 -38.61 3.81
CA LEU A 10 -9.79 -38.12 4.73
C LEU A 10 -10.05 -38.71 6.11
N SER A 11 -9.21 -39.66 6.53
CA SER A 11 -9.22 -40.16 7.90
C SER A 11 -8.26 -39.32 8.74
N VAL A 12 -8.81 -38.45 9.59
CA VAL A 12 -8.03 -37.56 10.46
C VAL A 12 -8.07 -38.12 11.88
N ALA A 13 -6.91 -38.49 12.41
CA ALA A 13 -6.77 -38.84 13.81
C ALA A 13 -6.67 -37.55 14.64
N VAL A 14 -7.66 -37.30 15.49
CA VAL A 14 -7.64 -36.14 16.40
C VAL A 14 -6.69 -36.45 17.56
N SER A 15 -5.47 -35.91 17.49
CA SER A 15 -4.45 -36.15 18.52
C SER A 15 -4.74 -35.44 19.83
N LYS A 16 -5.19 -34.18 19.78
CA LYS A 16 -5.53 -33.36 20.96
C LYS A 16 -6.58 -32.32 20.60
N VAL A 17 -7.55 -32.13 21.49
CA VAL A 17 -8.46 -30.99 21.45
C VAL A 17 -7.96 -30.01 22.50
N LYS A 18 -7.64 -28.78 22.08
CA LYS A 18 -7.22 -27.70 22.98
C LYS A 18 -8.27 -26.58 22.91
N GLN A 19 -8.56 -25.98 24.05
CA GLN A 19 -9.33 -24.75 24.11
C GLN A 19 -8.37 -23.56 24.16
N LYS A 20 -8.72 -22.48 23.45
CA LYS A 20 -7.98 -21.22 23.57
C LYS A 20 -8.31 -20.61 24.93
N ASP A 21 -7.34 -20.63 25.84
CA ASP A 21 -7.41 -19.85 27.06
C ASP A 21 -7.15 -18.39 26.68
N VAL A 22 -8.18 -17.55 26.82
CA VAL A 22 -8.10 -16.14 26.46
C VAL A 22 -7.77 -15.40 27.76
N PRO A 23 -6.59 -14.77 27.86
CA PRO A 23 -6.22 -14.04 29.06
C PRO A 23 -7.22 -12.91 29.33
N ALA A 24 -7.35 -12.55 30.60
CA ALA A 24 -8.17 -11.42 30.98
C ALA A 24 -7.64 -10.13 30.33
N LEU A 25 -8.55 -9.20 30.02
CA LEU A 25 -8.18 -7.86 29.56
C LEU A 25 -7.77 -7.04 30.78
N ASP A 26 -6.52 -7.20 31.22
CA ASP A 26 -5.94 -6.52 32.37
C ASP A 26 -4.51 -6.03 32.09
N ASP A 27 -3.85 -5.53 33.13
CA ASP A 27 -2.50 -4.96 33.02
C ASP A 27 -1.43 -6.05 32.76
N GLU A 28 -1.69 -7.32 33.12
CA GLU A 28 -0.78 -8.43 32.83
C GLU A 28 -0.74 -8.68 31.31
N LEU A 29 -1.90 -8.65 30.65
CA LEU A 29 -1.96 -8.74 29.18
C LEU A 29 -1.19 -7.61 28.49
N ALA A 30 -1.23 -6.38 29.03
CA ALA A 30 -0.48 -5.26 28.46
C ALA A 30 1.03 -5.52 28.47
N GLN A 31 1.53 -6.06 29.58
CA GLN A 31 2.95 -6.39 29.77
C GLN A 31 3.36 -7.60 28.93
N ASP A 32 2.48 -8.59 28.74
CA ASP A 32 2.70 -9.72 27.83
C ASP A 32 2.86 -9.30 26.36
N VAL A 33 2.16 -8.24 25.94
CA VAL A 33 2.27 -7.71 24.57
C VAL A 33 3.57 -6.93 24.38
N SER A 34 3.94 -6.08 25.33
CA SER A 34 5.20 -5.34 25.29
C SER A 34 5.55 -4.75 26.66
N GLU A 35 6.83 -4.81 27.02
CA GLU A 35 7.38 -4.12 28.21
C GLU A 35 7.14 -2.60 28.22
N LYS A 36 6.78 -2.03 27.06
CA LYS A 36 6.45 -0.60 26.92
C LYS A 36 5.07 -0.24 27.48
N TYR A 37 4.13 -1.19 27.58
CA TYR A 37 2.79 -0.95 28.08
C TYR A 37 2.69 -1.40 29.52
N LYS A 38 2.50 -0.46 30.44
CA LYS A 38 2.45 -0.75 31.88
C LYS A 38 1.04 -1.13 32.33
N THR A 39 0.03 -0.60 31.64
CA THR A 39 -1.38 -0.81 31.94
C THR A 39 -2.18 -1.17 30.69
N LEU A 40 -3.36 -1.75 30.89
CA LEU A 40 -4.33 -2.00 29.83
C LEU A 40 -4.74 -0.70 29.11
N GLU A 41 -4.82 0.41 29.84
CA GLU A 41 -5.14 1.71 29.23
C GLU A 41 -4.03 2.20 28.29
N ASP A 42 -2.75 1.97 28.63
CA ASP A 42 -1.63 2.27 27.74
C ASP A 42 -1.71 1.45 26.44
N LEU A 43 -2.01 0.15 26.58
CA LEU A 43 -2.20 -0.75 25.43
C LEU A 43 -3.38 -0.28 24.56
N LYS A 44 -4.54 0.03 25.16
CA LYS A 44 -5.72 0.53 24.44
C LYS A 44 -5.43 1.85 23.72
N LYS A 45 -4.66 2.76 24.34
CA LYS A 45 -4.28 4.03 23.73
C LYS A 45 -3.40 3.80 22.51
N ALA A 46 -2.37 2.96 22.64
CA ALA A 46 -1.48 2.64 21.53
C ALA A 46 -2.21 1.96 20.37
N VAL A 47 -3.08 0.99 20.66
CA VAL A 47 -3.92 0.35 19.63
C VAL A 47 -4.83 1.39 18.96
N ARG A 48 -5.44 2.31 19.73
CA ARG A 48 -6.27 3.37 19.16
C ARG A 48 -5.47 4.29 18.24
N GLU A 49 -4.27 4.70 18.62
CA GLU A 49 -3.37 5.51 17.80
C GLU A 49 -2.98 4.78 16.50
N GLN A 50 -2.68 3.48 16.59
CA GLN A 50 -2.39 2.66 15.42
C GLN A 50 -3.59 2.56 14.47
N LEU A 51 -4.79 2.31 14.99
CA LEU A 51 -6.02 2.26 14.20
C LEU A 51 -6.35 3.62 13.58
N GLN A 52 -6.14 4.71 14.31
CA GLN A 52 -6.32 6.07 13.81
C GLN A 52 -5.34 6.37 12.67
N SER A 53 -4.06 6.04 12.82
CA SER A 53 -3.05 6.21 11.77
C SER A 53 -3.39 5.38 10.52
N ALA A 54 -3.82 4.13 10.69
CA ALA A 54 -4.27 3.30 9.58
C ALA A 54 -5.49 3.90 8.85
N LEU A 55 -6.46 4.44 9.60
CA LEU A 55 -7.62 5.12 9.05
C LEU A 55 -7.22 6.38 8.26
N ASP A 56 -6.36 7.22 8.83
CA ASP A 56 -5.93 8.48 8.22
C ASP A 56 -5.15 8.24 6.93
N ASN A 57 -4.25 7.24 6.93
CA ASN A 57 -3.53 6.81 5.74
C ASN A 57 -4.51 6.30 4.66
N ARG A 58 -5.47 5.47 5.04
CA ARG A 58 -6.46 4.95 4.09
C ARG A 58 -7.35 6.04 3.49
N LEU A 59 -7.79 6.98 4.32
CA LEU A 59 -8.56 8.15 3.86
C LEU A 59 -7.74 9.03 2.93
N ARG A 60 -6.44 9.21 3.23
CA ARG A 60 -5.52 9.96 2.38
C ARG A 60 -5.38 9.31 1.00
N GLU A 61 -5.08 8.01 0.94
CA GLU A 61 -4.99 7.25 -0.32
C GLU A 61 -6.25 7.38 -1.16
N LEU A 62 -7.43 7.25 -0.54
CA LEU A 62 -8.71 7.36 -1.25
C LEU A 62 -8.95 8.78 -1.78
N LYS A 63 -8.60 9.81 -1.01
CA LYS A 63 -8.71 11.21 -1.45
C LYS A 63 -7.76 11.50 -2.61
N GLU A 64 -6.50 11.08 -2.51
CA GLU A 64 -5.48 11.26 -3.56
C GLU A 64 -5.91 10.53 -4.84
N LYS A 65 -6.33 9.26 -4.73
CA LYS A 65 -6.87 8.50 -5.87
C LYS A 65 -8.07 9.20 -6.51
N LYS A 66 -9.03 9.66 -5.70
CA LYS A 66 -10.23 10.33 -6.23
C LYS A 66 -9.89 11.67 -6.90
N LEU A 67 -8.91 12.39 -6.38
CA LEU A 67 -8.43 13.63 -6.95
C LEU A 67 -7.78 13.39 -8.32
N VAL A 68 -6.87 12.41 -8.43
CA VAL A 68 -6.26 12.03 -9.71
C VAL A 68 -7.32 11.59 -10.71
N ASP A 69 -8.30 10.78 -10.27
CA ASP A 69 -9.41 10.36 -11.12
C ASP A 69 -10.18 11.55 -11.72
N ILE A 70 -10.50 12.56 -10.90
CA ILE A 70 -11.18 13.78 -11.36
C ILE A 70 -10.32 14.59 -12.34
N LEU A 71 -9.00 14.65 -12.11
CA LEU A 71 -8.08 15.35 -13.01
C LEU A 71 -7.97 14.65 -14.38
N LEU A 72 -7.97 13.32 -14.38
CA LEU A 72 -7.97 12.50 -15.60
C LEU A 72 -9.29 12.58 -16.36
N GLU A 73 -10.44 12.71 -15.70
CA GLU A 73 -11.73 12.93 -16.38
C GLU A 73 -11.76 14.25 -17.16
N ARG A 74 -10.93 15.23 -16.78
CA ARG A 74 -10.86 16.55 -17.42
C ARG A 74 -9.70 16.69 -18.41
N THR A 75 -8.82 15.71 -18.48
CA THR A 75 -7.56 15.79 -19.23
C THR A 75 -7.33 14.52 -20.02
N SER A 76 -7.24 14.64 -21.35
CA SER A 76 -6.84 13.51 -22.19
C SER A 76 -5.33 13.38 -22.20
N ILE A 77 -4.82 12.21 -21.82
CA ILE A 77 -3.39 11.90 -21.82
C ILE A 77 -3.19 10.70 -22.73
N ASP A 78 -2.38 10.88 -23.77
CA ASP A 78 -1.98 9.79 -24.65
C ASP A 78 -0.84 9.01 -23.98
N VAL A 79 -1.10 7.74 -23.68
CA VAL A 79 -0.15 6.88 -22.98
C VAL A 79 0.53 5.97 -24.01
N PRO A 80 1.87 6.03 -24.15
CA PRO A 80 2.58 5.18 -25.09
C PRO A 80 2.35 3.68 -24.82
N GLU A 81 2.05 2.90 -25.86
CA GLU A 81 1.82 1.46 -25.74
C GLU A 81 3.02 0.70 -25.16
N SER A 82 4.24 1.20 -25.38
CA SER A 82 5.45 0.65 -24.78
C SER A 82 5.43 0.72 -23.26
N MET A 83 4.94 1.83 -22.68
CA MET A 83 4.79 1.98 -21.22
C MET A 83 3.72 1.04 -20.68
N VAL A 84 2.59 0.93 -21.37
CA VAL A 84 1.51 0.00 -21.00
C VAL A 84 2.02 -1.44 -21.01
N SER A 85 2.76 -1.83 -22.04
CA SER A 85 3.29 -3.18 -22.18
C SER A 85 4.35 -3.52 -21.11
N ALA A 86 5.20 -2.56 -20.77
CA ALA A 86 6.18 -2.71 -19.69
C ALA A 86 5.50 -2.90 -18.34
N GLU A 87 4.51 -2.06 -18.02
CA GLU A 87 3.76 -2.13 -16.76
C GLU A 87 2.94 -3.42 -16.65
N LEU A 88 2.31 -3.88 -17.73
CA LEU A 88 1.61 -5.18 -17.76
C LEU A 88 2.58 -6.34 -17.48
N SER A 89 3.78 -6.28 -18.04
CA SER A 89 4.82 -7.28 -17.80
C SER A 89 5.31 -7.24 -16.35
N MET A 90 5.51 -6.06 -15.78
CA MET A 90 5.86 -5.91 -14.35
C MET A 90 4.76 -6.45 -13.43
N ARG A 91 3.49 -6.23 -13.75
CA ARG A 91 2.36 -6.78 -13.00
C ARG A 91 2.29 -8.29 -13.07
N TRP A 92 2.56 -8.87 -14.23
CA TRP A 92 2.67 -10.33 -14.39
C TRP A 92 3.79 -10.90 -13.51
N GLU A 93 4.96 -10.28 -13.52
CA GLU A 93 6.07 -10.67 -12.65
C GLU A 93 5.76 -10.51 -11.16
N SER A 94 5.01 -9.48 -10.77
CA SER A 94 4.56 -9.32 -9.38
C SER A 94 3.61 -10.42 -8.97
N LEU A 95 2.61 -10.70 -9.80
CA LEU A 95 1.64 -11.77 -9.54
C LEU A 95 2.33 -13.13 -9.40
N LYS A 96 3.32 -13.40 -10.24
CA LYS A 96 4.18 -14.59 -10.14
C LYS A 96 4.87 -14.68 -8.78
N ARG A 97 5.53 -13.60 -8.34
CA ARG A 97 6.20 -13.54 -7.03
C ARG A 97 5.24 -13.76 -5.88
N ASP A 98 4.08 -13.11 -5.90
CA ASP A 98 3.06 -13.22 -4.85
C ASP A 98 2.51 -14.65 -4.74
N MET A 99 2.47 -15.38 -5.85
CA MET A 99 2.07 -16.79 -5.90
C MET A 99 3.22 -17.78 -5.66
N GLY A 100 4.45 -17.30 -5.45
CA GLY A 100 5.64 -18.16 -5.29
C GLY A 100 5.95 -18.98 -6.54
N ILE A 101 5.77 -18.38 -7.73
CA ILE A 101 5.96 -19.04 -9.03
C ILE A 101 7.07 -18.33 -9.80
N ASP A 102 8.15 -19.06 -10.08
CA ASP A 102 9.28 -18.50 -10.82
C ASP A 102 9.21 -18.74 -12.34
N SER A 103 8.28 -19.58 -12.82
CA SER A 103 8.13 -19.95 -14.24
C SER A 103 6.84 -19.41 -14.85
N ASP A 104 6.97 -18.76 -16.01
CA ASP A 104 5.85 -18.28 -16.82
C ASP A 104 4.90 -19.42 -17.22
N GLU A 105 5.43 -20.58 -17.60
CA GLU A 105 4.65 -21.74 -18.03
C GLU A 105 3.75 -22.27 -16.92
N LYS A 106 4.27 -22.29 -15.69
CA LYS A 106 3.52 -22.72 -14.51
C LYS A 106 2.41 -21.71 -14.17
N MET A 107 2.70 -20.42 -14.28
CA MET A 107 1.72 -19.36 -14.05
C MET A 107 0.62 -19.36 -15.13
N GLU A 108 0.99 -19.55 -16.40
CA GLU A 108 0.04 -19.68 -17.50
C GLU A 108 -0.85 -20.91 -17.33
N SER A 109 -0.31 -22.03 -16.88
CA SER A 109 -1.13 -23.22 -16.57
C SER A 109 -2.17 -22.93 -15.48
N ILE A 110 -1.82 -22.19 -14.43
CA ILE A 110 -2.75 -21.80 -13.36
C ILE A 110 -3.82 -20.83 -13.86
N ALA A 111 -3.43 -19.85 -14.66
CA ALA A 111 -4.37 -18.94 -15.30
C ALA A 111 -5.39 -19.73 -16.16
N GLN A 112 -4.91 -20.72 -16.92
CA GLN A 112 -5.77 -21.60 -17.71
C GLN A 112 -6.74 -22.43 -16.87
N TYR A 113 -6.33 -22.94 -15.70
CA TYR A 113 -7.27 -23.60 -14.77
C TYR A 113 -8.38 -22.65 -14.29
N SER A 114 -8.09 -21.35 -14.21
CA SER A 114 -9.05 -20.30 -13.88
C SER A 114 -9.83 -19.78 -15.11
N GLY A 115 -9.64 -20.42 -16.28
CA GLY A 115 -10.31 -20.08 -17.53
C GLY A 115 -9.78 -18.84 -18.24
N LYS A 116 -8.59 -18.34 -17.88
CA LYS A 116 -7.98 -17.15 -18.47
C LYS A 116 -6.62 -17.43 -19.10
N SER A 117 -6.33 -16.82 -20.25
CA SER A 117 -4.98 -16.76 -20.81
C SER A 117 -4.22 -15.54 -20.30
N ARG A 118 -2.89 -15.55 -20.42
CA ARG A 118 -2.06 -14.37 -20.15
C ARG A 118 -2.54 -13.14 -20.93
N GLN A 119 -2.87 -13.32 -22.20
CA GLN A 119 -3.36 -12.23 -23.04
C GLN A 119 -4.72 -11.68 -22.56
N GLN A 120 -5.63 -12.56 -22.12
CA GLN A 120 -6.90 -12.13 -21.53
C GLN A 120 -6.68 -11.36 -20.23
N LEU A 121 -5.75 -11.80 -19.37
CA LEU A 121 -5.38 -11.06 -18.16
C LEU A 121 -4.78 -9.69 -18.50
N TYR A 122 -3.97 -9.61 -19.56
CA TYR A 122 -3.41 -8.33 -20.00
C TYR A 122 -4.50 -7.37 -20.48
N GLU A 123 -5.46 -7.85 -21.28
CA GLU A 123 -6.60 -7.04 -21.71
C GLU A 123 -7.48 -6.60 -20.52
N ASP A 124 -7.69 -7.47 -19.53
CA ASP A 124 -8.41 -7.13 -18.30
C ASP A 124 -7.68 -6.04 -17.49
N TRP A 125 -6.34 -6.07 -17.45
CA TRP A 125 -5.53 -5.09 -16.70
C TRP A 125 -5.26 -3.80 -17.45
N LYS A 126 -5.28 -3.83 -18.79
CA LYS A 126 -4.89 -2.72 -19.65
C LYS A 126 -5.61 -1.40 -19.34
N PRO A 127 -6.94 -1.37 -19.07
CA PRO A 127 -7.63 -0.13 -18.69
C PRO A 127 -7.12 0.46 -17.37
N ALA A 128 -6.92 -0.39 -16.36
CA ALA A 128 -6.44 0.04 -15.05
C ALA A 128 -4.97 0.51 -15.10
N VAL A 129 -4.14 -0.19 -15.88
CA VAL A 129 -2.74 0.19 -16.15
C VAL A 129 -2.66 1.51 -16.90
N GLY A 130 -3.42 1.68 -17.97
CA GLY A 130 -3.44 2.91 -18.75
C GLY A 130 -3.84 4.11 -17.90
N LYS A 131 -4.88 3.95 -17.06
CA LYS A 131 -5.31 5.00 -16.12
C LYS A 131 -4.21 5.33 -15.09
N ALA A 132 -3.54 4.32 -14.54
CA ALA A 132 -2.48 4.52 -13.55
C ALA A 132 -1.27 5.26 -14.15
N ILE A 133 -0.83 4.87 -15.35
CA ILE A 133 0.28 5.55 -16.06
C ILE A 133 -0.13 6.98 -16.40
N ALA A 134 -1.32 7.20 -16.94
CA ALA A 134 -1.82 8.55 -17.23
C ALA A 134 -1.85 9.42 -15.96
N GLY A 135 -2.34 8.88 -14.85
CA GLY A 135 -2.39 9.59 -13.56
C GLY A 135 -1.00 10.00 -13.07
N ARG A 136 -0.03 9.08 -13.15
CA ARG A 136 1.36 9.36 -12.79
C ARG A 136 1.98 10.44 -13.67
N LEU A 137 1.84 10.31 -15.00
CA LEU A 137 2.36 11.31 -15.95
C LEU A 137 1.76 12.70 -15.73
N LEU A 138 0.46 12.76 -15.42
CA LEU A 138 -0.21 14.02 -15.10
C LEU A 138 0.38 14.64 -13.85
N LEU A 139 0.49 13.85 -12.79
CA LEU A 139 0.98 14.30 -11.50
C LEU A 139 2.42 14.78 -11.60
N ASP A 140 3.30 13.99 -12.21
CA ASP A 140 4.70 14.34 -12.43
C ASP A 140 4.81 15.70 -13.13
N LYS A 141 4.01 15.93 -14.17
CA LYS A 141 3.98 17.21 -14.89
C LYS A 141 3.41 18.36 -14.07
N LEU A 142 2.42 18.11 -13.22
CA LEU A 142 1.86 19.14 -12.35
C LEU A 142 2.83 19.53 -11.22
N VAL A 143 3.51 18.55 -10.64
CA VAL A 143 4.56 18.76 -9.62
C VAL A 143 5.71 19.56 -10.24
N GLU A 144 6.21 19.17 -11.41
CA GLU A 144 7.25 19.92 -12.16
C GLU A 144 6.83 21.38 -12.39
N LYS A 145 5.57 21.60 -12.80
CA LYS A 145 5.06 22.94 -13.11
C LYS A 145 4.74 23.79 -11.87
N SER A 146 4.56 23.16 -10.72
CA SER A 146 4.28 23.85 -9.44
C SER A 146 5.49 24.59 -8.89
N GLY A 147 6.71 24.25 -9.35
CA GLY A 147 7.95 24.86 -8.88
C GLY A 147 8.22 24.61 -7.40
N LEU A 148 7.66 23.53 -6.82
CA LEU A 148 7.90 23.18 -5.44
C LEU A 148 9.35 22.74 -5.25
N GLU A 149 10.04 23.42 -4.34
CA GLU A 149 11.39 23.07 -3.93
C GLU A 149 11.37 22.51 -2.50
N ILE A 150 12.29 21.56 -2.27
CA ILE A 150 12.53 20.99 -0.95
C ILE A 150 13.81 21.61 -0.44
N THR A 151 13.69 22.33 0.67
CA THR A 151 14.82 22.99 1.34
C THR A 151 15.66 21.98 2.12
N GLU A 152 16.85 22.39 2.56
CA GLU A 152 17.66 21.54 3.44
C GLU A 152 16.98 21.34 4.79
N GLU A 153 16.28 22.36 5.29
CA GLU A 153 15.48 22.29 6.50
C GLU A 153 14.35 21.27 6.39
N ASP A 154 13.65 21.22 5.24
CA ASP A 154 12.61 20.22 4.98
C ASP A 154 13.20 18.81 5.01
N LEU A 155 14.38 18.60 4.40
CA LEU A 155 15.08 17.31 4.43
C LEU A 155 15.51 16.91 5.84
N SER A 156 16.06 17.84 6.60
CA SER A 156 16.43 17.59 8.00
C SER A 156 15.22 17.19 8.85
N ALA A 157 14.07 17.84 8.64
CA ALA A 157 12.81 17.48 9.30
C ALA A 157 12.30 16.09 8.88
N GLU A 158 12.44 15.75 7.59
CA GLU A 158 12.11 14.42 7.06
C GLU A 158 12.97 13.33 7.70
N TYR A 159 14.29 13.54 7.77
CA TYR A 159 15.20 12.60 8.42
C TYR A 159 14.90 12.43 9.91
N ALA A 160 14.58 13.53 10.61
CA ALA A 160 14.18 13.48 12.01
C ALA A 160 12.91 12.62 12.19
N ARG A 161 11.89 12.84 11.36
CA ARG A 161 10.64 12.08 11.40
C ARG A 161 10.85 10.59 11.13
N GLN A 162 11.75 10.24 10.22
CA GLN A 162 12.08 8.84 9.94
C GLN A 162 12.88 8.20 11.08
N ALA A 163 13.73 8.98 11.75
CA ALA A 163 14.48 8.52 12.92
C ALA A 163 13.56 8.21 14.11
N GLU A 164 12.50 8.99 14.34
CA GLU A 164 11.55 8.84 15.47
C GLU A 164 10.90 7.44 15.58
N GLY A 165 10.75 6.73 14.45
CA GLY A 165 10.20 5.37 14.40
C GLY A 165 11.24 4.26 14.21
N SER A 166 12.52 4.62 14.14
CA SER A 166 13.62 3.70 13.82
C SER A 166 14.60 3.56 15.00
N ALA A 167 15.49 2.56 14.92
CA ALA A 167 16.60 2.44 15.86
C ALA A 167 17.81 3.34 15.48
N MET A 168 17.70 4.10 14.39
CA MET A 168 18.79 4.90 13.82
C MET A 168 18.67 6.37 14.25
N SER A 169 19.80 7.01 14.49
CA SER A 169 19.89 8.47 14.64
C SER A 169 19.61 9.20 13.32
N VAL A 170 19.30 10.50 13.40
CA VAL A 170 19.05 11.34 12.22
C VAL A 170 20.24 11.33 11.27
N GLU A 171 21.45 11.38 11.82
CA GLU A 171 22.71 11.34 11.09
C GLU A 171 22.89 10.01 10.35
N GLU A 172 22.55 8.88 10.98
CA GLU A 172 22.60 7.56 10.36
C GLU A 172 21.57 7.41 9.24
N VAL A 173 20.35 7.94 9.43
CA VAL A 173 19.32 7.97 8.39
C VAL A 173 19.81 8.76 7.19
N LYS A 174 20.33 9.97 7.40
CA LYS A 174 20.91 10.81 6.34
C LYS A 174 22.03 10.09 5.60
N ALA A 175 22.98 9.50 6.33
CA ALA A 175 24.11 8.78 5.75
C ALA A 175 23.66 7.59 4.88
N GLU A 176 22.60 6.88 5.27
CA GLU A 176 22.06 5.76 4.48
C GLU A 176 21.43 6.25 3.16
N TYR A 177 20.68 7.37 3.18
CA TYR A 177 20.14 7.96 1.95
C TYR A 177 21.23 8.42 0.99
N GLU A 178 22.29 9.05 1.51
CA GLU A 178 23.47 9.47 0.74
C GLU A 178 24.22 8.27 0.15
N LYS A 179 24.48 7.25 0.97
CA LYS A 179 25.14 6.00 0.55
C LYS A 179 24.37 5.29 -0.57
N ARG A 180 23.04 5.27 -0.50
CA ARG A 180 22.17 4.70 -1.54
C ARG A 180 21.93 5.63 -2.73
N GLN A 181 22.49 6.84 -2.71
CA GLN A 181 22.26 7.88 -3.72
C GLN A 181 20.76 8.17 -3.95
N SER A 182 19.98 8.11 -2.87
CA SER A 182 18.51 8.15 -2.89
C SER A 182 17.93 9.46 -2.35
N VAL A 183 18.79 10.45 -2.06
CA VAL A 183 18.38 11.79 -1.60
C VAL A 183 17.47 12.48 -2.64
N GLU A 184 17.78 12.36 -3.93
CA GLU A 184 16.95 12.98 -4.97
C GLU A 184 15.58 12.32 -5.06
N TYR A 185 15.52 10.99 -4.94
CA TYR A 185 14.25 10.27 -4.86
C TYR A 185 13.42 10.70 -3.65
N LEU A 186 14.06 10.93 -2.50
CA LEU A 186 13.40 11.45 -1.31
C LEU A 186 12.82 12.85 -1.56
N LYS A 187 13.59 13.75 -2.18
CA LYS A 187 13.11 15.09 -2.56
C LYS A 187 11.90 15.02 -3.47
N GLU A 188 11.95 14.21 -4.54
CA GLU A 188 10.82 14.06 -5.47
C GLU A 188 9.56 13.57 -4.76
N ARG A 189 9.69 12.55 -3.89
CA ARG A 189 8.58 12.06 -3.06
C ARG A 189 8.00 13.15 -2.14
N MET A 190 8.86 13.98 -1.55
CA MET A 190 8.43 15.08 -0.69
C MET A 190 7.71 16.18 -1.49
N LYS A 191 8.18 16.50 -2.71
CA LYS A 191 7.48 17.44 -3.61
C LYS A 191 6.09 16.93 -3.95
N GLU A 192 5.98 15.65 -4.29
CA GLU A 192 4.70 15.00 -4.60
C GLU A 192 3.74 15.07 -3.40
N THR A 193 4.23 14.74 -2.21
CA THR A 193 3.45 14.80 -0.95
C THR A 193 2.95 16.22 -0.69
N ARG A 194 3.84 17.22 -0.78
CA ARG A 194 3.50 18.63 -0.56
C ARG A 194 2.52 19.16 -1.61
N PHE A 195 2.66 18.72 -2.85
CA PHE A 195 1.75 19.05 -3.93
C PHE A 195 0.34 18.52 -3.63
N PHE A 196 0.22 17.24 -3.26
CA PHE A 196 -1.07 16.66 -2.87
C PHE A 196 -1.68 17.37 -1.66
N ASP A 197 -0.89 17.68 -0.64
CA ASP A 197 -1.38 18.41 0.53
C ASP A 197 -1.95 19.78 0.13
N SER A 198 -1.28 20.49 -0.78
CA SER A 198 -1.78 21.78 -1.30
C SER A 198 -3.08 21.64 -2.09
N LEU A 199 -3.25 20.57 -2.85
CA LEU A 199 -4.48 20.30 -3.59
C LEU A 199 -5.61 19.90 -2.64
N LEU A 200 -5.34 19.07 -1.63
CA LEU A 200 -6.34 18.66 -0.66
C LEU A 200 -6.80 19.82 0.23
N ALA A 201 -5.92 20.78 0.52
CA ALA A 201 -6.26 21.99 1.27
C ALA A 201 -7.20 22.93 0.48
N THR A 202 -7.16 22.90 -0.85
CA THR A 202 -8.01 23.73 -1.73
C THR A 202 -9.23 22.98 -2.26
N ALA A 203 -9.24 21.65 -2.20
CA ALA A 203 -10.32 20.82 -2.67
C ALA A 203 -11.58 20.94 -1.79
N LYS A 204 -12.75 20.97 -2.44
CA LYS A 204 -14.04 20.86 -1.74
C LYS A 204 -14.28 19.41 -1.34
N LEU A 205 -14.04 19.08 -0.07
CA LEU A 205 -14.27 17.74 0.46
C LEU A 205 -15.75 17.52 0.76
N GLY A 206 -16.36 16.52 0.12
CA GLY A 206 -17.69 16.04 0.49
C GLY A 206 -17.63 15.13 1.72
N GLN A 207 -18.66 15.15 2.56
CA GLN A 207 -18.80 14.14 3.61
C GLN A 207 -19.23 12.81 2.98
N GLY A 208 -18.47 11.76 3.25
CA GLY A 208 -18.82 10.39 2.86
C GLY A 208 -19.91 9.81 3.76
N GLU A 209 -20.44 8.66 3.34
CA GLU A 209 -21.35 7.87 4.17
C GLU A 209 -20.68 7.44 5.48
N LYS A 210 -21.43 7.47 6.58
CA LYS A 210 -20.94 7.00 7.88
C LYS A 210 -20.83 5.47 7.84
N LYS A 211 -19.61 4.95 7.95
CA LYS A 211 -19.31 3.52 8.00
C LYS A 211 -18.57 3.16 9.29
N SER A 212 -18.67 1.90 9.71
CA SER A 212 -17.82 1.40 10.81
C SER A 212 -16.36 1.30 10.33
N PHE A 213 -15.40 1.35 11.26
CA PHE A 213 -13.99 1.19 10.92
C PHE A 213 -13.74 -0.15 10.19
N VAL A 214 -14.34 -1.23 10.68
CA VAL A 214 -14.15 -2.57 10.11
C VAL A 214 -14.71 -2.65 8.69
N ASP A 215 -15.90 -2.10 8.45
CA ASP A 215 -16.50 -2.08 7.11
C ASP A 215 -15.71 -1.18 6.15
N PHE A 216 -15.19 -0.06 6.65
CA PHE A 216 -14.40 0.87 5.85
C PHE A 216 -13.05 0.27 5.43
N MET A 217 -12.39 -0.43 6.35
CA MET A 217 -11.08 -1.05 6.09
C MET A 217 -11.20 -2.34 5.27
N SER A 218 -12.29 -3.11 5.41
CA SER A 218 -12.51 -4.36 4.65
C SER A 218 -13.00 -4.14 3.22
N ALA A 219 -13.67 -3.03 2.92
CA ALA A 219 -14.10 -2.69 1.55
C ALA A 219 -12.93 -2.37 0.57
N ALA A 220 -11.69 -2.55 1.01
CA ALA A 220 -10.45 -2.29 0.30
C ALA A 220 -9.82 -3.53 -0.34
N GLU A 221 -10.24 -4.73 0.06
CA GLU A 221 -9.81 -6.03 -0.49
C GLU A 221 -10.66 -6.44 -1.70
#